data_AF-A0A975U5W9-F1
#
_entry.id   AF-A0A975U5W9-F1
#
_cell.length_a   1.000
_cell.length_b   1.000
_cell.length_c   1.000
_cell.angle_alpha   90.00
_cell.angle_beta   90.00
_cell.angle_gamma   90.00
#
_symmetry.space_group_name_H-M   'P 1'
#
loop_
_entity.id
_entity.type
_entity.pdbx_description
1 polymer ?
#
loop_
_entity_poly.entity_id
_entity_poly.type
_entity_poly.pdbx_seq_one_letter_code
_entity_poly.pdbx_strand_id
1 'polypeptide(L)'
;MHRQRGLRAVLETPRHHLRHLDRSRRPPRRRRHIEATRRAGPLLVYGISSGALKAALFAERNPGRVARLALDAFVWTGKGSPTLEQRRKKLPEYLAGGKRRPIDRAFVHSIFTRDHPGTAKDDVVDAFADAILALDDSVPIGTYVDMCLNLPVVDPERITCPTIVMRGEYDGIAAIDDLIEFFRRLPNPDKQFAVMPGIAHASSSRRTTASCSTSSRPSLPSLPRSTPALGPEPREGRNITMTHPPLMPGRRATLAGLSAAALAAALPGSGAAQGAFPTRNFRVVIPTGQGGGAERLARSFDDAWSRLLGRQFEYEFFPGAAG
;
A
#
# COMPACT_ATOMS: atom_id res chain seq x y z
N MET A 1 59.46 -25.11 65.51
CA MET A 1 58.35 -24.26 66.01
C MET A 1 57.83 -23.41 64.86
N HIS A 2 56.49 -23.29 64.73
CA HIS A 2 55.68 -22.18 64.17
C HIS A 2 56.36 -21.13 63.25
N ARG A 3 55.81 -20.64 62.12
CA ARG A 3 54.43 -20.43 61.63
C ARG A 3 54.56 -20.01 60.14
N GLN A 4 53.77 -20.58 59.23
CA GLN A 4 52.63 -19.95 58.51
C GLN A 4 52.96 -18.74 57.61
N ARG A 5 52.85 -18.94 56.27
CA ARG A 5 51.75 -18.50 55.36
C ARG A 5 51.97 -17.07 54.81
N GLY A 6 52.01 -16.81 53.50
CA GLY A 6 51.82 -17.67 52.34
C GLY A 6 52.15 -16.92 51.05
N LEU A 7 52.73 -17.64 50.09
CA LEU A 7 52.76 -17.27 48.68
C LEU A 7 52.92 -18.59 47.91
N ARG A 8 51.81 -19.14 47.41
CA ARG A 8 51.82 -20.23 46.43
C ARG A 8 50.45 -20.31 45.77
N ALA A 9 50.40 -19.95 44.49
CA ALA A 9 49.84 -20.79 43.43
C ALA A 9 49.78 -19.97 42.15
N VAL A 10 50.85 -20.09 41.37
CA VAL A 10 50.83 -19.92 39.92
C VAL A 10 50.66 -21.33 39.36
N LEU A 11 49.78 -21.47 38.36
CA LEU A 11 49.52 -22.63 37.51
C LEU A 11 48.65 -23.75 38.11
N GLU A 12 47.34 -23.58 37.99
CA GLU A 12 46.43 -24.65 37.57
C GLU A 12 45.13 -24.04 37.04
N THR A 13 44.88 -24.22 35.74
CA THR A 13 43.73 -23.68 35.02
C THR A 13 42.53 -24.63 35.18
N PRO A 14 41.39 -24.23 35.77
CA PRO A 14 40.20 -25.06 35.74
C PRO A 14 39.50 -24.87 34.40
N ARG A 15 39.60 -25.89 33.53
CA ARG A 15 38.70 -26.06 32.39
C ARG A 15 37.29 -26.35 32.92
N HIS A 16 36.50 -25.31 33.13
CA HIS A 16 35.05 -25.45 33.32
C HIS A 16 34.28 -24.67 32.25
N HIS A 17 33.72 -25.45 31.33
CA HIS A 17 32.54 -25.19 30.51
C HIS A 17 32.30 -23.75 30.03
N LEU A 18 33.06 -23.35 29.02
CA LEU A 18 32.54 -22.51 27.94
C LEU A 18 31.34 -23.24 27.31
N ARG A 19 30.14 -22.92 27.78
CA ARG A 19 28.92 -23.21 27.04
C ARG A 19 29.06 -22.52 25.70
N HIS A 20 29.27 -23.32 24.65
CA HIS A 20 28.98 -22.90 23.28
C HIS A 20 27.60 -22.25 23.28
N LEU A 21 27.56 -20.92 23.15
CA LEU A 21 26.37 -20.20 22.72
C LEU A 21 26.16 -20.59 21.27
N ASP A 22 25.51 -21.73 21.11
CA ASP A 22 24.91 -22.20 19.89
C ASP A 22 24.00 -21.09 19.33
N ARG A 23 24.53 -20.35 18.35
CA ARG A 23 23.81 -19.32 17.59
C ARG A 23 22.73 -19.92 16.68
N SER A 24 22.45 -21.23 16.74
CA SER A 24 21.31 -21.88 16.08
C SER A 24 20.00 -21.83 16.89
N ARG A 25 19.96 -21.12 18.02
CA ARG A 25 18.73 -20.95 18.82
C ARG A 25 17.67 -20.07 18.14
N ARG A 26 16.97 -20.73 17.22
CA ARG A 26 15.55 -20.63 16.80
C ARG A 26 15.02 -19.24 16.37
N PRO A 27 14.57 -19.06 15.11
CA PRO A 27 13.60 -18.01 14.80
C PRO A 27 12.32 -18.23 15.65
N PRO A 28 11.59 -17.17 16.02
CA PRO A 28 10.73 -17.19 17.19
C PRO A 28 9.57 -18.18 17.00
N ARG A 29 9.37 -19.07 17.99
CA ARG A 29 8.28 -20.06 18.04
C ARG A 29 6.90 -19.45 17.72
N ARG A 30 6.71 -18.16 18.00
CA ARG A 30 5.46 -17.39 17.80
C ARG A 30 5.04 -17.27 16.34
N ARG A 31 5.96 -16.91 15.43
CA ARG A 31 5.65 -16.79 14.00
C ARG A 31 5.19 -18.14 13.45
N ARG A 32 6.01 -19.18 13.66
CA ARG A 32 5.68 -20.54 13.22
C ARG A 32 4.38 -21.05 13.83
N HIS A 33 4.07 -20.69 15.08
CA HIS A 33 2.82 -21.04 15.74
C HIS A 33 1.61 -20.34 15.09
N ILE A 34 1.64 -19.02 14.88
CA ILE A 34 0.55 -18.31 14.18
C ILE A 34 0.36 -18.86 12.76
N GLU A 35 1.45 -19.12 12.04
CA GLU A 35 1.40 -19.71 10.71
C GLU A 35 0.79 -21.11 10.71
N ALA A 36 1.21 -21.98 11.64
CA ALA A 36 0.71 -23.34 11.77
C ALA A 36 -0.77 -23.38 12.20
N THR A 37 -1.19 -22.49 13.09
CA THR A 37 -2.55 -22.50 13.64
C THR A 37 -3.56 -21.79 12.74
N ARG A 38 -3.15 -20.73 12.02
CA ARG A 38 -4.08 -19.90 11.24
C ARG A 38 -4.15 -20.25 9.77
N ARG A 39 -3.13 -20.91 9.19
CA ARG A 39 -2.99 -21.10 7.73
C ARG A 39 -3.29 -19.80 6.96
N ALA A 40 -2.89 -18.67 7.53
CA ALA A 40 -3.07 -17.38 6.88
C ALA A 40 -2.32 -17.44 5.55
N GLY A 41 -3.07 -17.41 4.45
CA GLY A 41 -2.54 -17.45 3.09
C GLY A 41 -1.62 -16.26 2.82
N PRO A 42 -1.08 -16.14 1.60
CA PRO A 42 -0.25 -15.00 1.27
C PRO A 42 -1.05 -13.69 1.53
N LEU A 43 -0.44 -12.77 2.25
CA LEU A 43 -1.06 -11.56 2.79
C LEU A 43 -1.21 -10.49 1.71
N LEU A 44 -2.27 -9.71 1.77
CA LEU A 44 -2.31 -8.41 1.09
C LEU A 44 -1.74 -7.40 2.07
N VAL A 45 -0.64 -6.74 1.71
CA VAL A 45 0.10 -5.85 2.61
C VAL A 45 0.06 -4.44 2.06
N TYR A 46 -0.46 -3.52 2.86
CA TYR A 46 -0.40 -2.09 2.61
C TYR A 46 0.46 -1.43 3.69
N GLY A 47 1.34 -0.54 3.27
CA GLY A 47 2.12 0.28 4.19
C GLY A 47 2.16 1.73 3.71
N ILE A 48 2.01 2.66 4.65
CA ILE A 48 2.11 4.09 4.42
C ILE A 48 3.34 4.67 5.12
N SER A 49 4.11 5.54 4.45
CA SER A 49 5.27 6.24 5.02
C SER A 49 6.28 5.25 5.65
N SER A 50 6.64 5.41 6.92
CA SER A 50 7.52 4.46 7.63
C SER A 50 6.94 3.03 7.73
N GLY A 51 5.62 2.87 7.59
CA GLY A 51 4.95 1.58 7.44
C GLY A 51 5.22 0.94 6.09
N ALA A 52 5.39 1.73 5.02
CA ALA A 52 5.76 1.24 3.69
C ALA A 52 7.17 0.61 3.70
N LEU A 53 8.14 1.23 4.41
CA LEU A 53 9.47 0.63 4.63
C LEU A 53 9.37 -0.76 5.30
N LYS A 54 8.53 -0.87 6.34
CA LYS A 54 8.33 -2.13 7.07
C LYS A 54 7.62 -3.18 6.21
N ALA A 55 6.63 -2.76 5.44
CA ALA A 55 5.89 -3.62 4.51
C ALA A 55 6.80 -4.17 3.41
N ALA A 56 7.60 -3.31 2.79
CA ALA A 56 8.57 -3.70 1.76
C ALA A 56 9.65 -4.64 2.33
N LEU A 57 10.23 -4.32 3.48
CA LEU A 57 11.20 -5.19 4.16
C LEU A 57 10.60 -6.55 4.55
N PHE A 58 9.32 -6.57 4.96
CA PHE A 58 8.62 -7.81 5.24
C PHE A 58 8.42 -8.65 3.99
N ALA A 59 8.03 -8.04 2.87
CA ALA A 59 7.88 -8.73 1.58
C ALA A 59 9.23 -9.29 1.10
N GLU A 60 10.30 -8.49 1.16
CA GLU A 60 11.67 -8.88 0.80
C GLU A 60 12.15 -10.11 1.59
N ARG A 61 11.96 -10.08 2.93
CA ARG A 61 12.45 -11.13 3.83
C ARG A 61 11.57 -12.38 3.84
N ASN A 62 10.38 -12.33 3.25
CA ASN A 62 9.43 -13.43 3.28
C ASN A 62 8.80 -13.69 1.90
N PRO A 63 9.59 -14.07 0.89
CA PRO A 63 9.06 -14.43 -0.42
C PRO A 63 7.97 -15.51 -0.28
N GLY A 64 6.83 -15.30 -0.94
CA GLY A 64 5.65 -16.19 -0.87
C GLY A 64 4.69 -15.93 0.29
N ARG A 65 5.01 -15.04 1.24
CA ARG A 65 4.10 -14.63 2.33
C ARG A 65 3.24 -13.43 1.99
N VAL A 66 3.55 -12.72 0.92
CA VAL A 66 2.84 -11.52 0.47
C VAL A 66 2.29 -11.81 -0.93
N ALA A 67 0.97 -11.79 -1.06
CA ALA A 67 0.28 -11.96 -2.34
C ALA A 67 0.35 -10.68 -3.18
N ARG A 68 0.17 -9.53 -2.53
CA ARG A 68 0.28 -8.20 -3.15
C ARG A 68 0.79 -7.19 -2.14
N LEU A 69 1.59 -6.25 -2.62
CA LEU A 69 2.20 -5.18 -1.83
C LEU A 69 1.75 -3.82 -2.35
N ALA A 70 1.28 -2.96 -1.47
CA ALA A 70 0.96 -1.57 -1.76
C ALA A 70 1.81 -0.65 -0.88
N LEU A 71 2.64 0.17 -1.53
CA LEU A 71 3.56 1.10 -0.89
C LEU A 71 3.08 2.53 -1.13
N ASP A 72 2.62 3.19 -0.08
CA ASP A 72 2.12 4.56 -0.10
C ASP A 72 3.10 5.48 0.62
N ALA A 73 3.37 6.66 0.06
CA ALA A 73 4.28 7.65 0.62
C ALA A 73 5.66 7.03 0.99
N PHE A 74 6.13 6.10 0.16
CA PHE A 74 7.37 5.33 0.37
C PHE A 74 8.62 6.17 0.03
N VAL A 75 9.76 5.79 0.61
CA VAL A 75 11.08 6.33 0.27
C VAL A 75 12.07 5.17 0.16
N TRP A 76 12.93 5.19 -0.86
CA TRP A 76 13.90 4.12 -1.06
C TRP A 76 15.29 4.54 -0.58
N THR A 77 16.06 5.27 -1.38
CA THR A 77 17.39 5.74 -0.97
C THR A 77 17.32 7.08 -0.25
N GLY A 78 16.24 7.85 -0.48
CA GLY A 78 16.14 9.22 0.00
C GLY A 78 16.95 10.23 -0.82
N LYS A 79 17.52 9.81 -1.97
CA LYS A 79 18.16 10.71 -2.93
C LYS A 79 17.13 11.71 -3.46
N GLY A 80 17.50 13.00 -3.45
CA GLY A 80 16.64 14.08 -3.92
C GLY A 80 15.44 14.39 -3.03
N SER A 81 15.32 13.79 -1.84
CA SER A 81 14.22 14.07 -0.90
C SER A 81 14.40 15.42 -0.19
N PRO A 82 13.50 16.40 -0.40
CA PRO A 82 13.55 17.68 0.32
C PRO A 82 13.36 17.50 1.82
N THR A 83 12.46 16.61 2.23
CA THR A 83 12.20 16.34 3.65
C THR A 83 13.42 15.74 4.34
N LEU A 84 14.08 14.75 3.72
CA LEU A 84 15.25 14.12 4.33
C LEU A 84 16.47 15.05 4.33
N GLU A 85 16.58 15.96 3.37
CA GLU A 85 17.60 17.01 3.41
C GLU A 85 17.47 17.89 4.65
N GLN A 86 16.26 18.39 4.94
CA GLN A 86 16.02 19.20 6.12
C GLN A 86 16.19 18.39 7.42
N ARG A 87 15.76 17.12 7.43
CA ARG A 87 15.97 16.25 8.60
C ARG A 87 17.44 15.95 8.85
N ARG A 88 18.27 15.78 7.81
CA ARG A 88 19.72 15.59 7.97
C ARG A 88 20.39 16.79 8.65
N LYS A 89 19.94 18.02 8.38
CA LYS A 89 20.44 19.22 9.08
C LYS A 89 20.17 19.19 10.58
N LYS A 90 19.04 18.61 11.00
CA LYS A 90 18.64 18.44 12.40
C LYS A 90 19.12 17.11 13.02
N LEU A 91 19.89 16.31 12.29
CA LEU A 91 20.31 14.99 12.77
C LEU A 91 21.12 15.04 14.08
N PRO A 92 22.04 16.01 14.31
CA PRO A 92 22.70 16.15 15.61
C PRO A 92 21.71 16.37 16.76
N GLU A 93 20.68 17.20 16.56
CA GLU A 93 19.63 17.44 17.54
C GLU A 93 18.82 16.15 17.81
N TYR A 94 18.48 15.40 16.77
CA TYR A 94 17.74 14.14 16.90
C TYR A 94 18.53 13.08 17.67
N LEU A 95 19.84 13.00 17.45
CA LEU A 95 20.73 12.08 18.17
C LEU A 95 20.89 12.49 19.64
N ALA A 96 20.95 13.80 19.92
CA ALA A 96 21.02 14.32 21.28
C ALA A 96 19.70 14.19 22.05
N GLY A 97 18.55 14.24 21.36
CA GLY A 97 17.20 14.15 21.94
C GLY A 97 16.81 12.78 22.51
N GLY A 98 17.70 11.79 22.48
CA GLY A 98 17.45 10.46 23.04
C GLY A 98 16.44 9.65 22.23
N LYS A 99 15.44 9.05 22.89
CA LYS A 99 14.52 8.09 22.25
C LYS A 99 13.25 8.71 21.68
N ARG A 100 12.81 9.84 22.25
CA ARG A 100 11.50 10.45 21.97
C ARG A 100 11.64 11.97 21.87
N ARG A 101 10.84 12.59 21.01
CA ARG A 101 10.75 14.05 20.87
C ARG A 101 9.38 14.52 21.35
N PRO A 102 9.29 15.67 22.04
CA PRO A 102 8.00 16.24 22.41
C PRO A 102 7.18 16.57 21.16
N ILE A 103 5.86 16.52 21.31
CA ILE A 103 4.90 16.97 20.32
C ILE A 103 3.90 17.90 20.97
N ASP A 104 3.48 18.92 20.22
CA ASP A 104 2.39 19.81 20.59
C ASP A 104 1.44 19.98 19.40
N ARG A 105 0.39 20.78 19.57
CA ARG A 105 -0.59 21.01 18.50
C ARG A 105 0.07 21.65 17.28
N ALA A 106 0.98 22.61 17.49
CA ALA A 106 1.69 23.27 16.40
C ALA A 106 2.52 22.26 15.57
N PHE A 107 3.19 21.32 16.24
CA PHE A 107 3.90 20.22 15.62
C PHE A 107 2.94 19.35 14.80
N VAL A 108 1.78 18.95 15.33
CA VAL A 108 0.82 18.14 14.57
C VAL A 108 0.31 18.88 13.33
N HIS A 109 -0.06 20.15 13.44
CA HIS A 109 -0.45 20.95 12.28
C HIS A 109 0.67 21.06 11.25
N SER A 110 1.92 21.18 11.68
CA SER A 110 3.08 21.23 10.78
C SER A 110 3.21 19.99 9.89
N ILE A 111 2.70 18.83 10.33
CA ILE A 111 2.71 17.59 9.53
C ILE A 111 1.87 17.75 8.25
N PHE A 112 0.78 18.53 8.31
CA PHE A 112 -0.15 18.74 7.19
C PHE A 112 0.18 19.96 6.33
N THR A 113 1.01 20.88 6.84
CA THR A 113 1.35 22.13 6.14
C THR A 113 2.75 22.16 5.56
N ARG A 114 3.69 21.34 6.07
CA ARG A 114 5.10 21.39 5.65
C ARG A 114 5.35 21.10 4.17
N ASP A 115 4.55 20.20 3.58
CA ASP A 115 4.75 19.70 2.23
C ASP A 115 3.92 20.55 1.25
N HIS A 116 2.61 20.68 1.52
CA HIS A 116 1.75 21.62 0.81
C HIS A 116 0.50 21.94 1.64
N PRO A 117 0.32 23.18 2.13
CA PRO A 117 -0.88 23.60 2.85
C PRO A 117 -2.17 23.42 2.02
N GLY A 118 -3.30 23.28 2.70
CA GLY A 118 -4.62 23.13 2.05
C GLY A 118 -4.89 21.74 1.45
N THR A 119 -3.96 20.79 1.57
CA THR A 119 -4.17 19.40 1.11
C THR A 119 -5.03 18.57 2.08
N ALA A 120 -5.18 19.01 3.33
CA ALA A 120 -6.13 18.47 4.31
C ALA A 120 -7.12 19.57 4.75
N LYS A 121 -8.29 19.16 5.25
CA LYS A 121 -9.25 20.10 5.85
C LYS A 121 -8.87 20.40 7.30
N ASP A 122 -8.98 21.66 7.70
CA ASP A 122 -8.53 22.12 9.01
C ASP A 122 -9.28 21.44 10.16
N ASP A 123 -10.59 21.22 10.03
CA ASP A 123 -11.42 20.50 11.01
C ASP A 123 -10.94 19.06 11.24
N VAL A 124 -10.52 18.38 10.17
CA VAL A 124 -9.92 17.03 10.24
C VAL A 124 -8.54 17.07 10.91
N VAL A 125 -7.72 18.08 10.60
CA VAL A 125 -6.40 18.25 11.23
C VAL A 125 -6.54 18.53 12.72
N ASP A 126 -7.49 19.38 13.10
CA ASP A 126 -7.77 19.73 14.49
C ASP A 126 -8.20 18.50 15.31
N ALA A 127 -9.16 17.73 14.79
CA ALA A 127 -9.61 16.49 15.42
C ALA A 127 -8.48 15.45 15.50
N PHE A 128 -7.62 15.37 14.49
CA PHE A 128 -6.46 14.51 14.50
C PHE A 128 -5.43 14.93 15.56
N ALA A 129 -5.20 16.23 15.72
CA ALA A 129 -4.34 16.77 16.77
C ALA A 129 -4.87 16.48 18.17
N ASP A 130 -6.18 16.67 18.40
CA ASP A 130 -6.82 16.32 19.67
C ASP A 130 -6.64 14.83 20.00
N ALA A 131 -6.87 13.96 19.02
CA ALA A 131 -6.74 12.51 19.19
C ALA A 131 -5.29 12.08 19.49
N ILE A 132 -4.28 12.66 18.83
CA ILE A 132 -2.88 12.35 19.10
C ILE A 132 -2.47 12.82 20.49
N LEU A 133 -2.78 14.07 20.83
CA LEU A 133 -2.34 14.68 22.08
C LEU A 133 -3.07 14.10 23.31
N ALA A 134 -4.23 13.50 23.12
CA ALA A 134 -4.89 12.69 24.14
C ALA A 134 -4.18 11.35 24.42
N LEU A 135 -3.36 10.85 23.48
CA LEU A 135 -2.65 9.58 23.61
C LEU A 135 -1.24 9.74 24.16
N ASP A 136 -0.53 10.80 23.76
CA ASP A 136 0.89 10.97 24.07
C ASP A 136 1.33 12.44 23.92
N ASP A 137 2.36 12.83 24.67
CA ASP A 137 3.00 14.16 24.62
C ASP A 137 4.32 14.15 23.84
N SER A 138 4.72 12.97 23.35
CA SER A 138 5.96 12.77 22.63
C SER A 138 5.82 11.66 21.59
N VAL A 139 6.79 11.53 20.68
CA VAL A 139 6.84 10.43 19.70
C VAL A 139 8.26 9.90 19.52
N PRO A 140 8.43 8.61 19.12
CA PRO A 140 9.75 8.06 18.85
C PRO A 140 10.53 8.84 17.78
N ILE A 141 11.81 9.10 18.06
CA ILE A 141 12.71 9.77 17.11
C ILE A 141 13.28 8.80 16.07
N GLY A 142 13.38 7.51 16.41
CA GLY A 142 14.14 6.51 15.66
C GLY A 142 13.87 6.48 14.15
N THR A 143 12.62 6.62 13.71
CA THR A 143 12.30 6.65 12.27
C THR A 143 12.96 7.82 11.52
N TYR A 144 13.08 9.00 12.14
CA TYR A 144 13.73 10.14 11.48
C TYR A 144 15.24 9.91 11.37
N VAL A 145 15.85 9.38 12.44
CA VAL A 145 17.28 9.04 12.47
C VAL A 145 17.59 7.93 11.47
N ASP A 146 16.84 6.83 11.50
CA ASP A 146 17.04 5.68 10.61
C ASP A 146 16.87 6.06 9.14
N MET A 147 15.86 6.86 8.80
CA MET A 147 15.69 7.34 7.42
C MET A 147 16.84 8.24 6.95
N CYS A 148 17.52 8.94 7.86
CA CYS A 148 18.64 9.80 7.51
C CYS A 148 19.97 9.04 7.40
N LEU A 149 20.13 7.96 8.16
CA LEU A 149 21.40 7.24 8.31
C LEU A 149 21.47 5.91 7.55
N ASN A 150 20.34 5.20 7.45
CA ASN A 150 20.33 3.77 7.14
C ASN A 150 19.65 3.45 5.80
N LEU A 151 19.12 4.44 5.07
CA LEU A 151 18.57 4.20 3.73
C LEU A 151 19.69 3.94 2.70
N PRO A 152 19.44 3.06 1.69
CA PRO A 152 18.24 2.23 1.54
C PRO A 152 18.23 1.02 2.48
N VAL A 153 17.05 0.68 3.00
CA VAL A 153 16.85 -0.50 3.88
C VAL A 153 16.18 -1.69 3.19
N VAL A 154 15.87 -1.55 1.89
CA VAL A 154 15.15 -2.56 1.09
C VAL A 154 15.87 -2.76 -0.24
N ASP A 155 15.99 -4.02 -0.64
CA ASP A 155 16.40 -4.42 -1.98
C ASP A 155 15.18 -4.74 -2.87
N PRO A 156 14.84 -3.88 -3.86
CA PRO A 156 13.68 -4.10 -4.74
C PRO A 156 13.75 -5.39 -5.56
N GLU A 157 14.95 -5.86 -5.91
CA GLU A 157 15.12 -7.05 -6.77
C GLU A 157 14.68 -8.34 -6.06
N ARG A 158 14.52 -8.28 -4.74
CA ARG A 158 14.09 -9.39 -3.89
C ARG A 158 12.60 -9.38 -3.56
N ILE A 159 11.85 -8.36 -4.01
CA ILE A 159 10.39 -8.28 -3.85
C ILE A 159 9.73 -8.96 -5.04
N THR A 160 9.37 -10.23 -4.89
CA THR A 160 8.85 -11.06 -6.00
C THR A 160 7.34 -11.00 -6.19
N CYS A 161 6.60 -10.39 -5.27
CA CYS A 161 5.13 -10.26 -5.37
C CYS A 161 4.71 -9.06 -6.24
N PRO A 162 3.51 -9.10 -6.84
CA PRO A 162 2.90 -7.93 -7.45
C PRO A 162 2.91 -6.72 -6.51
N THR A 163 3.30 -5.56 -7.02
CA THR A 163 3.56 -4.37 -6.20
C THR A 163 3.06 -3.09 -6.84
N ILE A 164 2.29 -2.30 -6.09
CA ILE A 164 1.95 -0.91 -6.47
C ILE A 164 2.75 0.08 -5.61
N VAL A 165 3.36 1.06 -6.27
CA VAL A 165 4.01 2.21 -5.64
C VAL A 165 3.12 3.44 -5.86
N MET A 166 2.73 4.10 -4.78
CA MET A 166 1.84 5.27 -4.79
C MET A 166 2.56 6.43 -4.12
N ARG A 167 2.51 7.60 -4.75
CA ARG A 167 3.03 8.85 -4.18
C ARG A 167 2.06 10.00 -4.35
N GLY A 168 2.04 10.91 -3.38
CA GLY A 168 1.37 12.20 -3.55
C GLY A 168 2.14 13.10 -4.52
N GLU A 169 1.43 13.95 -5.26
CA GLU A 169 2.01 15.00 -6.10
C GLU A 169 3.01 15.87 -5.32
N TYR A 170 2.59 16.32 -4.13
CA TYR A 170 3.35 17.22 -3.26
C TYR A 170 4.09 16.51 -2.14
N ASP A 171 4.18 15.18 -2.15
CA ASP A 171 4.88 14.45 -1.11
C ASP A 171 6.40 14.72 -1.17
N GLY A 172 6.92 15.41 -0.15
CA GLY A 172 8.33 15.75 -0.03
C GLY A 172 9.22 14.66 0.57
N ILE A 173 8.71 13.46 0.88
CA ILE A 173 9.52 12.39 1.49
C ILE A 173 10.47 11.72 0.51
N ALA A 174 10.11 11.63 -0.77
CA ALA A 174 10.90 10.96 -1.80
C ALA A 174 10.79 11.71 -3.13
N ALA A 175 11.91 11.84 -3.83
CA ALA A 175 11.91 12.30 -5.21
C ALA A 175 11.23 11.27 -6.12
N ILE A 176 10.60 11.73 -7.20
CA ILE A 176 9.99 10.83 -8.18
C ILE A 176 11.02 9.85 -8.75
N ASP A 177 12.23 10.32 -9.08
CA ASP A 177 13.28 9.49 -9.67
C ASP A 177 13.76 8.37 -8.73
N ASP A 178 13.79 8.62 -7.41
CA ASP A 178 14.13 7.59 -6.42
C ASP A 178 13.11 6.43 -6.48
N LEU A 179 11.84 6.78 -6.58
CA LEU A 179 10.75 5.80 -6.64
C LEU A 179 10.63 5.13 -8.01
N ILE A 180 10.93 5.83 -9.11
CA ILE A 180 10.96 5.25 -10.45
C ILE A 180 12.10 4.24 -10.57
N GLU A 181 13.27 4.52 -10.02
CA GLU A 181 14.37 3.54 -10.04
C GLU A 181 14.06 2.32 -9.17
N PHE A 182 13.46 2.51 -7.99
CA PHE A 182 12.94 1.39 -7.18
C PHE A 182 11.93 0.56 -7.98
N PHE A 183 10.96 1.21 -8.63
CA PHE A 183 9.92 0.58 -9.43
C PHE A 183 10.51 -0.20 -10.62
N ARG A 184 11.51 0.37 -11.30
CA ARG A 184 12.19 -0.27 -12.44
C ARG A 184 12.80 -1.61 -12.03
N ARG A 185 13.41 -1.68 -10.85
CA ARG A 185 14.11 -2.85 -10.31
C ARG A 185 13.20 -3.96 -9.78
N LEU A 186 11.92 -3.69 -9.52
CA LEU A 186 10.98 -4.73 -9.12
C LEU A 186 10.91 -5.84 -10.19
N PRO A 187 11.16 -7.11 -9.83
CA PRO A 187 11.26 -8.21 -10.80
C PRO A 187 9.90 -8.69 -11.30
N ASN A 188 8.82 -8.47 -10.54
CA ASN A 188 7.48 -8.87 -10.94
C ASN A 188 6.91 -7.88 -11.98
N PRO A 189 6.46 -8.34 -13.17
CA PRO A 189 5.89 -7.46 -14.18
C PRO A 189 4.47 -6.96 -13.84
N ASP A 190 3.75 -7.60 -12.91
CA ASP A 190 2.50 -7.08 -12.33
C ASP A 190 2.83 -5.99 -11.30
N LYS A 191 3.33 -4.86 -11.80
CA LYS A 191 3.71 -3.71 -11.01
C LYS A 191 3.08 -2.44 -11.54
N GLN A 192 2.64 -1.58 -10.62
CA GLN A 192 1.98 -0.31 -10.94
C GLN A 192 2.66 0.87 -10.24
N PHE A 193 2.64 2.03 -10.89
CA PHE A 193 3.12 3.28 -10.31
C PHE A 193 2.02 4.34 -10.45
N ALA A 194 1.62 4.95 -9.34
CA ALA A 194 0.57 5.97 -9.32
C ALA A 194 1.06 7.24 -8.65
N VAL A 195 0.78 8.38 -9.29
CA VAL A 195 0.90 9.72 -8.70
C VAL A 195 -0.50 10.22 -8.41
N MET A 196 -0.75 10.62 -7.16
CA MET A 196 -2.07 11.09 -6.70
C MET A 196 -2.10 12.64 -6.70
N PRO A 197 -2.86 13.27 -7.62
CA PRO A 197 -2.92 14.73 -7.73
C PRO A 197 -3.52 15.37 -6.48
N GLY A 198 -2.95 16.50 -6.07
CA GLY A 198 -3.43 17.27 -4.91
C GLY A 198 -3.16 16.62 -3.55
N ILE A 199 -2.34 15.56 -3.49
CA ILE A 199 -2.00 14.83 -2.26
C ILE A 199 -0.56 15.15 -1.83
N ALA A 200 -0.39 15.59 -0.58
CA ALA A 200 0.85 15.65 0.19
C ALA A 200 0.99 14.43 1.14
N HIS A 201 2.16 14.30 1.79
CA HIS A 201 2.54 13.12 2.58
C HIS A 201 1.52 12.65 3.63
N ALA A 202 0.84 13.58 4.32
CA ALA A 202 -0.11 13.29 5.38
C ALA A 202 -1.59 13.48 4.98
N SER A 203 -1.86 13.68 3.69
CA SER A 203 -3.17 14.18 3.21
C SER A 203 -4.12 13.10 2.67
N SER A 204 -4.09 11.89 3.26
CA SER A 204 -4.94 10.75 2.87
C SER A 204 -6.47 11.02 2.91
N SER A 205 -6.89 12.25 3.24
CA SER A 205 -8.27 12.67 3.48
C SER A 205 -8.92 13.49 2.34
N ARG A 206 -8.22 13.78 1.24
CA ARG A 206 -8.90 14.36 0.07
C ARG A 206 -9.75 13.30 -0.62
N ARG A 207 -10.94 13.70 -1.06
CA ARG A 207 -11.85 12.93 -1.91
C ARG A 207 -11.15 12.71 -3.26
N THR A 208 -10.24 11.75 -3.34
CA THR A 208 -9.82 11.19 -4.61
C THR A 208 -11.08 10.55 -5.20
N THR A 209 -11.66 11.18 -6.21
CA THR A 209 -12.51 10.51 -7.18
C THR A 209 -11.64 9.52 -7.96
N ALA A 210 -11.10 8.51 -7.27
CA ALA A 210 -10.86 7.22 -7.88
C ALA A 210 -12.27 6.63 -8.08
N SER A 211 -12.95 7.15 -9.11
CA SER A 211 -14.12 6.49 -9.68
C SER A 211 -13.66 5.07 -9.96
N CYS A 212 -14.15 4.14 -9.13
CA CYS A 212 -14.21 2.75 -9.52
C CYS A 212 -14.96 2.75 -10.85
N SER A 213 -14.23 2.66 -11.97
CA SER A 213 -14.80 2.43 -13.29
C SER A 213 -15.32 0.99 -13.31
N THR A 214 -16.38 0.76 -12.55
CA THR A 214 -17.39 -0.19 -12.97
C THR A 214 -17.96 0.41 -14.25
N SER A 215 -17.64 -0.24 -15.36
CA SER A 215 -18.08 0.11 -16.71
C SER A 215 -19.60 0.02 -16.81
N SER A 216 -20.30 1.02 -16.28
CA SER A 216 -21.65 1.33 -16.69
C SER A 216 -21.53 2.39 -17.78
N ARG A 217 -21.64 1.95 -19.04
CA ARG A 217 -21.77 2.83 -20.21
C ARG A 217 -22.79 3.93 -19.90
N PRO A 218 -22.48 5.23 -20.09
CA PRO A 218 -23.52 6.24 -20.06
C PRO A 218 -24.46 5.98 -21.24
N SER A 219 -25.74 5.75 -20.94
CA SER A 219 -26.81 5.72 -21.93
C SER A 219 -26.88 7.08 -22.62
N LEU A 220 -26.75 7.08 -23.95
CA LEU A 220 -26.98 8.25 -24.79
C LEU A 220 -28.40 8.78 -24.54
N PRO A 221 -28.61 10.10 -24.44
CA PRO A 221 -29.96 10.66 -24.35
C PRO A 221 -30.68 10.42 -25.68
N SER A 222 -31.89 9.85 -25.59
CA SER A 222 -32.78 9.62 -26.70
C SER A 222 -33.30 10.95 -27.24
N LEU A 223 -33.13 11.17 -28.55
CA LEU A 223 -33.75 12.27 -29.27
C LEU A 223 -35.29 12.12 -29.23
N PRO A 224 -36.06 13.20 -29.03
CA PRO A 224 -37.52 13.12 -29.04
C PRO A 224 -38.03 12.84 -30.46
N ARG A 225 -38.93 11.86 -30.57
CA ARG A 225 -39.70 11.54 -31.79
C ARG A 225 -40.61 12.71 -32.16
N SER A 226 -40.45 13.25 -33.36
CA SER A 226 -41.45 14.09 -34.02
C SER A 226 -42.55 13.21 -34.64
N THR A 227 -43.79 13.52 -34.31
CA THR A 227 -45.03 12.99 -34.91
C THR A 227 -45.24 13.56 -36.32
N PRO A 228 -45.75 12.79 -37.30
CA PRO A 228 -45.98 13.28 -38.65
C PRO A 228 -47.38 13.90 -38.78
N ALA A 229 -47.48 15.02 -39.51
CA ALA A 229 -48.75 15.59 -39.96
C ALA A 229 -48.97 15.28 -41.45
N LEU A 230 -50.22 14.94 -41.79
CA LEU A 230 -50.70 14.50 -43.11
C LEU A 230 -50.88 15.65 -44.12
N GLY A 231 -50.38 15.42 -45.35
CA GLY A 231 -50.99 15.71 -46.68
C GLY A 231 -51.03 17.16 -47.21
N PRO A 232 -51.29 17.39 -48.53
CA PRO A 232 -51.68 16.43 -49.59
C PRO A 232 -50.87 16.50 -50.93
N GLU A 233 -50.96 15.40 -51.69
CA GLU A 233 -50.61 15.18 -53.13
C GLU A 233 -51.62 15.87 -54.10
N PRO A 234 -51.57 15.84 -55.48
CA PRO A 234 -50.87 14.90 -56.38
C PRO A 234 -50.34 15.41 -57.76
N ARG A 235 -49.72 14.45 -58.52
CA ARG A 235 -49.76 14.17 -59.99
C ARG A 235 -48.38 14.22 -60.69
N GLU A 236 -48.02 13.44 -61.72
CA GLU A 236 -48.40 12.17 -62.36
C GLU A 236 -47.34 11.95 -63.47
N GLY A 237 -46.80 10.74 -63.68
CA GLY A 237 -45.76 10.57 -64.73
C GLY A 237 -45.12 9.18 -64.89
N ARG A 238 -45.88 8.25 -65.50
CA ARG A 238 -45.54 7.07 -66.34
C ARG A 238 -44.18 6.32 -66.23
N ASN A 239 -44.32 5.00 -66.06
CA ASN A 239 -43.37 3.88 -66.15
C ASN A 239 -42.45 3.86 -67.39
N ILE A 240 -41.19 3.42 -67.22
CA ILE A 240 -40.55 2.35 -68.02
C ILE A 240 -39.55 1.57 -67.14
N THR A 241 -39.69 0.24 -67.10
CA THR A 241 -38.79 -0.75 -66.47
C THR A 241 -37.69 -1.16 -67.47
N MET A 242 -36.42 -1.28 -67.04
CA MET A 242 -35.40 -2.17 -67.62
C MET A 242 -34.25 -2.42 -66.61
N THR A 243 -34.31 -3.62 -66.03
CA THR A 243 -33.26 -4.52 -65.50
C THR A 243 -31.78 -4.07 -65.37
N HIS A 244 -31.23 -4.19 -64.15
CA HIS A 244 -29.82 -4.53 -63.90
C HIS A 244 -29.72 -5.79 -63.01
N PRO A 245 -28.77 -6.72 -63.26
CA PRO A 245 -28.66 -7.99 -62.54
C PRO A 245 -28.05 -7.81 -61.14
N PRO A 246 -28.33 -8.74 -60.19
CA PRO A 246 -27.80 -8.67 -58.83
C PRO A 246 -26.32 -9.04 -58.79
N LEU A 247 -25.51 -8.22 -58.09
CA LEU A 247 -24.16 -8.60 -57.70
C LEU A 247 -24.21 -9.81 -56.76
N MET A 248 -23.71 -10.95 -57.25
CA MET A 248 -23.39 -12.12 -56.42
C MET A 248 -22.16 -11.84 -55.56
N PRO A 249 -22.20 -11.99 -54.22
CA PRO A 249 -21.02 -11.90 -53.38
C PRO A 249 -20.10 -13.12 -53.62
N GLY A 250 -18.90 -12.86 -54.13
CA GLY A 250 -17.88 -13.87 -54.40
C GLY A 250 -17.34 -14.52 -53.13
N ARG A 251 -16.99 -15.81 -53.25
CA ARG A 251 -16.42 -16.74 -52.26
C ARG A 251 -15.13 -16.28 -51.51
N ARG A 252 -14.68 -15.04 -51.65
CA ARG A 252 -13.53 -14.48 -50.94
C ARG A 252 -13.88 -13.72 -49.65
N ALA A 253 -15.16 -13.42 -49.42
CA ALA A 253 -15.60 -12.70 -48.21
C ALA A 253 -15.73 -13.61 -46.96
N THR A 254 -15.78 -14.94 -47.12
CA THR A 254 -16.02 -15.87 -46.01
C THR A 254 -14.75 -16.32 -45.27
N LEU A 255 -13.55 -16.08 -45.82
CA LEU A 255 -12.28 -16.39 -45.14
C LEU A 255 -11.75 -15.27 -44.25
N ALA A 256 -12.26 -14.04 -44.38
CA ALA A 256 -11.88 -12.94 -43.48
C ALA A 256 -12.66 -12.97 -42.14
N GLY A 257 -13.84 -13.61 -42.11
CA GLY A 257 -14.69 -13.68 -40.92
C GLY A 257 -14.27 -14.75 -39.89
N LEU A 258 -13.65 -15.84 -40.35
CA LEU A 258 -13.26 -16.95 -39.47
C LEU A 258 -11.95 -16.70 -38.72
N SER A 259 -11.04 -15.89 -39.27
CA SER A 259 -9.77 -15.52 -38.63
C SER A 259 -9.97 -14.58 -37.43
N ALA A 260 -11.00 -13.73 -37.47
CA ALA A 260 -11.32 -12.82 -36.37
C ALA A 260 -11.98 -13.53 -35.17
N ALA A 261 -12.75 -14.59 -35.42
CA ALA A 261 -13.38 -15.38 -34.35
C ALA A 261 -12.38 -16.33 -33.66
N ALA A 262 -11.44 -16.91 -34.41
CA ALA A 262 -10.43 -17.81 -33.84
C ALA A 262 -9.37 -17.08 -32.98
N LEU A 263 -9.04 -15.83 -33.30
CA LEU A 263 -8.09 -15.04 -32.52
C LEU A 263 -8.69 -14.52 -31.20
N ALA A 264 -10.02 -14.44 -31.08
CA ALA A 264 -10.68 -14.11 -29.82
C ALA A 264 -10.65 -15.26 -28.80
N ALA A 265 -10.52 -16.52 -29.27
CA ALA A 265 -10.47 -17.70 -28.40
C ALA A 265 -9.05 -18.07 -27.94
N ALA A 266 -8.01 -17.44 -28.50
CA ALA A 266 -6.60 -17.71 -28.20
C ALA A 266 -5.92 -16.62 -27.35
N LEU A 267 -6.69 -15.64 -26.85
CA LEU A 267 -6.21 -14.74 -25.82
C LEU A 267 -6.08 -15.52 -24.51
N PRO A 268 -4.88 -15.58 -23.88
CA PRO A 268 -4.77 -16.06 -22.51
C PRO A 268 -5.79 -15.28 -21.67
N GLY A 269 -6.66 -16.00 -20.97
CA GLY A 269 -7.76 -15.44 -20.18
C GLY A 269 -7.29 -14.25 -19.35
N SER A 270 -7.49 -13.07 -19.92
CA SER A 270 -7.06 -11.82 -19.32
C SER A 270 -7.98 -11.57 -18.15
N GLY A 271 -7.42 -11.64 -16.94
CA GLY A 271 -8.08 -11.23 -15.70
C GLY A 271 -9.44 -11.86 -15.49
N ALA A 272 -9.48 -13.00 -14.80
CA ALA A 272 -10.69 -13.34 -14.04
C ALA A 272 -11.05 -12.08 -13.24
N ALA A 273 -12.16 -11.43 -13.62
CA ALA A 273 -12.69 -10.30 -12.89
C ALA A 273 -12.77 -10.76 -11.44
N GLN A 274 -11.93 -10.18 -10.59
CA GLN A 274 -11.93 -10.49 -9.17
C GLN A 274 -13.39 -10.25 -8.74
N GLY A 275 -14.12 -11.31 -8.33
CA GLY A 275 -15.50 -11.15 -7.89
C GLY A 275 -15.59 -10.03 -6.85
N ALA A 276 -16.75 -9.38 -6.73
CA ALA A 276 -16.92 -8.17 -5.92
C ALA A 276 -16.16 -8.27 -4.58
N PHE A 277 -15.05 -7.54 -4.49
CA PHE A 277 -14.23 -7.50 -3.29
C PHE A 277 -14.88 -6.54 -2.31
N PRO A 278 -15.00 -6.90 -1.01
CA PRO A 278 -14.53 -8.12 -0.37
C PRO A 278 -15.61 -9.22 -0.40
N THR A 279 -15.20 -10.48 -0.58
CA THR A 279 -16.12 -11.63 -0.60
C THR A 279 -16.47 -12.15 0.80
N ARG A 280 -15.81 -11.66 1.85
CA ARG A 280 -16.00 -12.07 3.26
C ARG A 280 -15.69 -10.93 4.22
N ASN A 281 -16.08 -11.09 5.48
CA ASN A 281 -15.65 -10.20 6.56
C ASN A 281 -14.13 -10.20 6.75
N PHE A 282 -13.63 -9.09 7.26
CA PHE A 282 -12.23 -8.91 7.62
C PHE A 282 -12.00 -9.44 9.02
N ARG A 283 -10.87 -10.14 9.22
CA ARG A 283 -10.39 -10.50 10.55
C ARG A 283 -9.24 -9.57 10.89
N VAL A 284 -9.39 -8.86 12.01
CA VAL A 284 -8.42 -7.89 12.51
C VAL A 284 -7.70 -8.52 13.69
N VAL A 285 -6.41 -8.75 13.52
CA VAL A 285 -5.56 -9.31 14.57
C VAL A 285 -4.90 -8.16 15.30
N ILE A 286 -5.23 -8.01 16.57
CA ILE A 286 -4.66 -6.98 17.43
C ILE A 286 -3.65 -7.64 18.37
N PRO A 287 -2.35 -7.31 18.25
CA PRO A 287 -1.30 -7.98 19.02
C PRO A 287 -1.18 -7.49 20.48
N THR A 288 -2.20 -6.77 20.95
CA THR A 288 -2.32 -6.23 22.31
C THR A 288 -3.64 -6.69 22.92
N GLY A 289 -3.86 -6.36 24.21
CA GLY A 289 -5.13 -6.66 24.87
C GLY A 289 -6.28 -5.80 24.36
N GLN A 290 -7.49 -6.32 24.55
CA GLN A 290 -8.72 -5.57 24.33
C GLN A 290 -8.75 -4.30 25.21
N GLY A 291 -9.34 -3.22 24.70
CA GLY A 291 -9.33 -1.87 25.26
C GLY A 291 -8.02 -1.10 25.02
N GLY A 292 -7.00 -1.70 24.41
CA GLY A 292 -5.69 -1.08 24.19
C GLY A 292 -5.68 -0.01 23.09
N GLY A 293 -4.61 0.80 23.06
CA GLY A 293 -4.45 1.85 22.04
C GLY A 293 -4.47 1.32 20.61
N ALA A 294 -3.91 0.14 20.35
CA ALA A 294 -3.94 -0.49 19.03
C ALA A 294 -5.37 -0.87 18.59
N GLU A 295 -6.24 -1.26 19.51
CA GLU A 295 -7.67 -1.47 19.21
C GLU A 295 -8.40 -0.19 18.93
N ARG A 296 -8.20 0.84 19.75
CA ARG A 296 -8.85 2.15 19.53
C ARG A 296 -8.50 2.72 18.16
N LEU A 297 -7.24 2.60 17.74
CA LEU A 297 -6.79 3.00 16.40
C LEU A 297 -7.36 2.11 15.28
N ALA A 298 -7.44 0.79 15.49
CA ALA A 298 -8.02 -0.10 14.49
C ALA A 298 -9.51 0.20 14.29
N ARG A 299 -10.28 0.37 15.37
CA ARG A 299 -11.72 0.64 15.32
C ARG A 299 -12.06 1.95 14.63
N SER A 300 -11.31 3.02 14.90
CA SER A 300 -11.56 4.31 14.25
C SER A 300 -11.41 4.23 12.72
N PHE A 301 -10.55 3.35 12.23
CA PHE A 301 -10.40 3.05 10.81
C PHE A 301 -11.51 2.13 10.31
N ASP A 302 -11.69 0.99 10.96
CA ASP A 302 -12.58 -0.09 10.52
C ASP A 302 -14.06 0.32 10.51
N ASP A 303 -14.50 1.20 11.42
CA ASP A 303 -15.87 1.71 11.46
C ASP A 303 -16.23 2.50 10.19
N ALA A 304 -15.29 3.28 9.66
CA ALA A 304 -15.46 4.01 8.40
C ALA A 304 -15.47 3.04 7.22
N TRP A 305 -14.54 2.08 7.19
CA TRP A 305 -14.43 1.12 6.09
C TRP A 305 -15.54 0.10 6.04
N SER A 306 -16.12 -0.28 7.18
CA SER A 306 -17.25 -1.21 7.25
C SER A 306 -18.44 -0.70 6.42
N ARG A 307 -18.70 0.61 6.49
CA ARG A 307 -19.77 1.29 5.75
C ARG A 307 -19.48 1.34 4.24
N LEU A 308 -18.23 1.58 3.86
CA LEU A 308 -17.82 1.69 2.45
C LEU A 308 -17.75 0.32 1.75
N LEU A 309 -17.34 -0.71 2.48
CA LEU A 309 -17.11 -2.05 1.93
C LEU A 309 -18.33 -2.98 2.09
N GLY A 310 -19.31 -2.59 2.91
CA GLY A 310 -20.46 -3.45 3.23
C GLY A 310 -20.05 -4.75 3.93
N ARG A 311 -18.94 -4.74 4.69
CA ARG A 311 -18.36 -5.91 5.36
C ARG A 311 -17.91 -5.56 6.78
N GLN A 312 -18.02 -6.53 7.68
CA GLN A 312 -17.63 -6.33 9.08
C GLN A 312 -16.15 -6.61 9.32
N PHE A 313 -15.62 -6.01 10.38
CA PHE A 313 -14.28 -6.23 10.91
C PHE A 313 -14.40 -6.97 12.25
N GLU A 314 -13.93 -8.22 12.26
CA GLU A 314 -13.99 -9.13 13.40
C GLU A 314 -12.65 -9.12 14.13
N TYR A 315 -12.64 -8.71 15.40
CA TYR A 315 -11.41 -8.53 16.17
C TYR A 315 -11.00 -9.79 16.92
N GLU A 316 -9.71 -10.10 16.87
CA GLU A 316 -9.07 -11.09 17.71
C GLU A 316 -7.89 -10.47 18.44
N PHE A 317 -7.85 -10.65 19.76
CA PHE A 317 -6.85 -10.04 20.64
C PHE A 317 -5.81 -11.07 21.07
N PHE A 318 -4.54 -10.69 20.96
CA PHE A 318 -3.40 -11.52 21.37
C PHE A 318 -2.49 -10.73 22.29
N PRO A 319 -2.85 -10.57 23.58
CA PRO A 319 -2.01 -9.90 24.57
C PRO A 319 -0.58 -10.47 24.56
N GLY A 320 0.42 -9.59 24.48
CA GLY A 320 1.84 -9.98 24.45
C GLY A 320 2.35 -10.48 23.10
N ALA A 321 1.63 -10.24 21.99
CA ALA A 321 2.12 -10.46 20.63
C ALA A 321 2.73 -9.21 19.97
N ALA A 322 2.72 -8.06 20.66
CA ALA A 322 3.17 -6.76 20.14
C ALA A 322 4.69 -6.59 20.00
N GLY A 323 5.49 -7.56 20.46
CA GLY A 323 6.95 -7.46 20.50
C GLY A 323 7.45 -7.01 21.86
#